data_AF-A0A6V8CN32-F1
#
_entry.id   AF-A0A6V8CN32-F1
#
_cell.length_a   1.000
_cell.length_b   1.000
_cell.length_c   1.000
_cell.angle_alpha   90.00
_cell.angle_beta   90.00
_cell.angle_gamma   90.00
#
_symmetry.space_group_name_H-M   'P 1'
#
loop_
_entity.id
_entity.type
_entity.pdbx_description
1 polymer ?
#
loop_
_entity_poly.entity_id
_entity_poly.type
_entity_poly.pdbx_seq_one_letter_code
_entity_poly.pdbx_strand_id
1 'polypeptide(L)'
;GVMNTDNMSIHGLTIDYGPYGWIEDYNPNWTPNTTDARTGRYRFGQQAQIGAWNLARLLESISPLMEEPERLYACLETYYTAYEEQNNAFWADKLGLDDFQDEDEALVTQLTSNLQLVETDMTIFFRLLSTMEKPDVDHLQFAFYDSENIPTDEWNTWLSSWWKRVGGEPNHAVMKKANPKYVLRNWMAQLAIDAAEKEDYSVALELLELMKTPYDEHEDHEEKWFQKRPEWARHRVGCSMLSCSS
;
A
#
# COMPACT_ATOMS: atom_id res chain seq x y z
N GLY A 1 10.44 -6.16 -0.37
CA GLY A 1 11.63 -5.29 -0.41
C GLY A 1 12.85 -5.91 -1.08
N VAL A 2 12.68 -6.82 -2.05
CA VAL A 2 13.77 -7.39 -2.86
C VAL A 2 13.27 -7.57 -4.30
N MET A 3 13.38 -6.52 -5.11
CA MET A 3 12.97 -6.55 -6.52
C MET A 3 14.19 -6.76 -7.41
N ASN A 4 14.99 -7.78 -7.11
CA ASN A 4 16.06 -8.21 -8.02
C ASN A 4 15.45 -8.83 -9.29
N THR A 5 16.20 -8.87 -10.39
CA THR A 5 15.68 -9.35 -11.69
C THR A 5 15.26 -10.82 -11.67
N ASP A 6 15.91 -11.65 -10.85
CA ASP A 6 15.56 -13.05 -10.62
C ASP A 6 14.23 -13.23 -9.86
N ASN A 7 13.79 -12.19 -9.15
CA ASN A 7 12.50 -12.14 -8.45
C ASN A 7 11.39 -11.46 -9.27
N MET A 8 11.61 -11.25 -10.58
CA MET A 8 10.61 -10.72 -11.49
C MET A 8 10.02 -11.87 -12.31
N SER A 9 8.82 -12.31 -11.94
CA SER A 9 8.10 -13.35 -12.68
C SER A 9 7.78 -12.88 -14.10
N ILE A 10 8.08 -13.71 -15.10
CA ILE A 10 7.72 -13.44 -16.51
C ILE A 10 6.20 -13.35 -16.73
N HIS A 11 5.40 -13.90 -15.80
CA HIS A 11 3.95 -13.83 -15.82
C HIS A 11 3.38 -12.62 -15.08
N GLY A 12 4.22 -11.73 -14.53
CA GLY A 12 3.77 -10.57 -13.75
C GLY A 12 3.21 -10.92 -12.36
N LEU A 13 3.54 -12.11 -11.83
CA LEU A 13 3.13 -12.55 -10.50
C LEU A 13 4.12 -12.07 -9.42
N THR A 14 3.61 -11.70 -8.25
CA THR A 14 4.45 -11.51 -7.06
C THR A 14 5.05 -12.85 -6.62
N ILE A 15 6.37 -12.91 -6.49
CA ILE A 15 7.11 -14.11 -6.10
C ILE A 15 8.18 -13.77 -5.04
N ASP A 16 8.75 -14.82 -4.44
CA ASP A 16 9.84 -14.75 -3.47
C ASP A 16 9.54 -13.84 -2.25
N TYR A 17 8.58 -14.26 -1.44
CA TYR A 17 8.17 -13.59 -0.22
C TYR A 17 9.24 -13.75 0.89
N GLY A 18 10.24 -12.87 0.88
CA GLY A 18 11.23 -12.71 1.95
C GLY A 18 10.89 -11.51 2.87
N PRO A 19 11.70 -10.44 2.87
CA PRO A 19 11.41 -9.22 3.63
C PRO A 19 10.41 -8.38 2.83
N TYR A 20 9.15 -8.79 2.85
CA TYR A 20 8.02 -7.99 2.40
C TYR A 20 7.35 -7.31 3.59
N GLY A 21 6.42 -6.42 3.34
CA GLY A 21 5.49 -6.00 4.37
C GLY A 21 4.49 -5.02 3.79
N TRP A 22 3.33 -4.97 4.42
CA TRP A 22 2.33 -3.97 4.14
C TRP A 22 2.72 -2.67 4.82
N ILE A 23 2.59 -1.58 4.10
CA ILE A 23 2.80 -0.25 4.67
C ILE A 23 1.72 0.02 5.73
N GLU A 24 2.14 0.49 6.89
CA GLU A 24 1.24 0.86 7.98
C GLU A 24 1.09 2.38 7.94
N ASP A 25 2.02 3.11 8.54
CA ASP A 25 2.14 4.54 8.32
C ASP A 25 2.51 4.85 6.87
N TYR A 26 1.75 5.74 6.21
CA TYR A 26 2.05 6.13 4.84
C TYR A 26 3.40 6.83 4.77
N ASN A 27 4.36 6.17 4.14
CA ASN A 27 5.73 6.62 4.03
C ASN A 27 6.35 6.12 2.71
N PRO A 28 6.52 6.98 1.69
CA PRO A 28 7.11 6.59 0.40
C PRO A 28 8.56 6.11 0.53
N ASN A 29 9.24 6.46 1.63
CA ASN A 29 10.61 6.05 1.90
C ASN A 29 10.73 4.74 2.68
N TRP A 30 9.61 4.13 3.05
CA TRP A 30 9.61 2.91 3.84
C TRP A 30 10.14 1.70 3.06
N THR A 31 10.98 0.90 3.70
CA THR A 31 11.43 -0.41 3.22
C THR A 31 11.44 -1.40 4.38
N PRO A 32 10.86 -2.62 4.21
CA PRO A 32 10.89 -3.65 5.24
C PRO A 32 12.24 -4.36 5.34
N ASN A 33 13.10 -4.21 4.32
CA ASN A 33 14.34 -4.95 4.19
C ASN A 33 15.51 -4.21 4.85
N THR A 34 16.06 -4.78 5.92
CA THR A 34 17.19 -4.19 6.68
C THR A 34 18.43 -3.99 5.82
N THR A 35 18.68 -4.88 4.85
CA THR A 35 19.84 -4.76 3.95
C THR A 35 19.69 -3.62 2.95
N ASP A 36 18.44 -3.26 2.62
CA ASP A 36 18.12 -2.11 1.77
C ASP A 36 17.93 -0.81 2.56
N ALA A 37 17.85 -0.86 3.90
CA ALA A 37 17.57 0.31 4.73
C ALA A 37 18.56 1.47 4.52
N ARG A 38 19.81 1.19 4.14
CA ARG A 38 20.82 2.21 3.86
C ARG A 38 20.70 2.81 2.45
N THR A 39 20.27 2.02 1.47
CA THR A 39 20.22 2.42 0.06
C THR A 39 18.85 2.91 -0.38
N GLY A 40 17.79 2.38 0.21
CA GLY A 40 16.40 2.66 -0.15
C GLY A 40 16.08 2.32 -1.60
N ARG A 41 16.77 1.32 -2.19
CA ARG A 41 16.59 0.93 -3.60
C ARG A 41 15.18 0.40 -3.84
N TYR A 42 14.63 -0.38 -2.90
CA TYR A 42 13.34 -1.05 -3.01
C TYR A 42 12.26 -0.46 -2.08
N ARG A 43 12.48 0.79 -1.62
CA ARG A 43 11.49 1.53 -0.83
C ARG A 43 10.17 1.70 -1.58
N PHE A 44 9.07 1.81 -0.84
CA PHE A 44 7.70 1.78 -1.36
C PHE A 44 7.48 2.71 -2.57
N GLY A 45 7.81 4.00 -2.46
CA GLY A 45 7.61 4.99 -3.53
C GLY A 45 8.52 4.84 -4.74
N GLN A 46 9.52 3.94 -4.70
CA GLN A 46 10.49 3.72 -5.78
C GLN A 46 10.14 2.48 -6.64
N GLN A 47 9.21 1.64 -6.20
CA GLN A 47 9.02 0.30 -6.77
C GLN A 47 8.60 0.31 -8.25
N ALA A 48 7.78 1.28 -8.69
CA ALA A 48 7.43 1.43 -10.09
C ALA A 48 8.65 1.67 -10.99
N GLN A 49 9.55 2.56 -10.57
CA GLN A 49 10.78 2.85 -11.32
C GLN A 49 11.72 1.62 -11.35
N ILE A 50 11.75 0.84 -10.27
CA ILE A 50 12.51 -0.44 -10.26
C ILE A 50 11.89 -1.47 -11.19
N GLY A 51 10.55 -1.53 -11.28
CA GLY A 51 9.84 -2.37 -12.24
C GLY A 51 10.24 -2.04 -13.69
N ALA A 52 10.20 -0.76 -14.06
CA ALA A 52 10.67 -0.28 -15.36
C ALA A 52 12.14 -0.65 -15.62
N TRP A 53 13.00 -0.46 -14.62
CA TRP A 53 14.43 -0.79 -14.72
C TRP A 53 14.65 -2.29 -14.96
N ASN A 54 13.93 -3.16 -14.25
CA ASN A 54 14.02 -4.61 -14.42
C ASN A 54 13.49 -5.05 -15.79
N LEU A 55 12.41 -4.43 -16.29
CA LEU A 55 11.92 -4.68 -17.64
C LEU A 55 12.98 -4.30 -18.68
N ALA A 56 13.65 -3.15 -18.52
CA ALA A 56 14.72 -2.75 -19.41
C ALA A 56 15.89 -3.76 -19.44
N ARG A 57 16.24 -4.37 -18.29
CA ARG A 57 17.23 -5.47 -18.24
C ARG A 57 16.79 -6.72 -18.99
N LEU A 58 15.51 -7.09 -18.90
CA LEU A 58 14.95 -8.20 -19.68
C LEU A 58 15.04 -7.90 -21.18
N LEU A 59 14.60 -6.72 -21.61
CA LEU A 59 14.65 -6.32 -23.02
C LEU A 59 16.09 -6.33 -23.56
N GLU A 60 17.05 -5.83 -22.79
CA GLU A 60 18.48 -5.86 -23.15
C GLU A 60 19.00 -7.29 -23.39
N SER A 61 18.55 -8.27 -22.60
CA SER A 61 18.92 -9.68 -22.79
C SER A 61 18.31 -10.33 -24.04
N ILE A 62 17.17 -9.81 -24.50
CA ILE A 62 16.46 -10.28 -25.71
C ILE A 62 17.04 -9.63 -26.97
N SER A 63 17.56 -8.41 -26.85
CA SER A 63 18.07 -7.59 -27.96
C SER A 63 19.00 -8.35 -28.95
N PRO A 64 19.99 -9.16 -28.51
CA PRO A 64 20.86 -9.91 -29.43
C PRO A 64 20.15 -10.97 -30.29
N LEU A 65 18.90 -11.33 -29.94
CA LEU A 65 18.10 -12.32 -30.65
C LEU A 65 17.18 -11.68 -31.72
N MET A 66 17.16 -10.35 -31.83
CA MET A 66 16.26 -9.61 -32.71
C MET A 66 16.95 -9.06 -33.96
N GLU A 67 16.24 -9.07 -35.08
CA GLU A 67 16.68 -8.40 -36.32
C GLU A 67 16.58 -6.88 -36.23
N GLU A 68 15.59 -6.37 -35.48
CA GLU A 68 15.32 -4.93 -35.25
C GLU A 68 15.19 -4.63 -33.75
N PRO A 69 16.30 -4.56 -32.99
CA PRO A 69 16.27 -4.36 -31.54
C PRO A 69 15.63 -3.05 -31.09
N GLU A 70 15.58 -2.04 -31.96
CA GLU A 70 15.00 -0.72 -31.67
C GLU A 70 13.50 -0.82 -31.32
N ARG A 71 12.82 -1.88 -31.77
CA ARG A 71 11.42 -2.15 -31.42
C ARG A 71 11.21 -2.39 -29.93
N LEU A 72 12.24 -2.80 -29.20
CA LEU A 72 12.18 -3.00 -27.75
C LEU A 72 12.01 -1.69 -26.97
N TYR A 73 12.43 -0.54 -27.53
CA TYR A 73 12.24 0.75 -26.85
C TYR A 73 10.76 1.09 -26.67
N ALA A 74 9.92 0.78 -27.66
CA ALA A 74 8.48 0.99 -27.58
C ALA A 74 7.81 0.15 -26.47
N CYS A 75 8.40 -1.00 -26.10
CA CYS A 75 7.91 -1.80 -24.98
C CYS A 75 8.09 -1.10 -23.64
N LEU A 76 9.15 -0.30 -23.47
CA LEU A 76 9.37 0.46 -22.24
C LEU A 76 8.39 1.63 -22.12
N GLU A 77 8.09 2.32 -23.22
CA GLU A 77 7.03 3.35 -23.24
C GLU A 77 5.67 2.75 -22.85
N THR A 78 5.36 1.56 -23.37
CA THR A 78 4.13 0.83 -23.02
C THR A 78 4.04 0.54 -21.51
N TYR A 79 5.16 0.27 -20.83
CA TYR A 79 5.17 0.08 -19.39
C TYR A 79 4.72 1.34 -18.64
N TYR A 80 5.25 2.50 -19.01
CA TYR A 80 4.91 3.76 -18.33
C TYR A 80 3.45 4.13 -18.53
N THR A 81 2.95 4.04 -19.77
CA THR A 81 1.53 4.28 -20.07
C THR A 81 0.63 3.32 -19.29
N ALA A 82 0.93 2.01 -19.32
CA ALA A 82 0.11 1.03 -18.60
C ALA A 82 0.17 1.24 -17.07
N TYR A 83 1.34 1.60 -16.52
CA TYR A 83 1.46 1.90 -15.10
C TYR A 83 0.64 3.14 -14.72
N GLU A 84 0.73 4.22 -15.49
CA GLU A 84 -0.01 5.47 -15.26
C GLU A 84 -1.52 5.24 -15.32
N GLU A 85 -2.02 4.55 -16.35
CA GLU A 85 -3.43 4.20 -16.49
C GLU A 85 -3.95 3.39 -15.28
N GLN A 86 -3.20 2.36 -14.86
CA GLN A 86 -3.59 1.53 -13.72
C GLN A 86 -3.49 2.28 -12.39
N ASN A 87 -2.49 3.15 -12.22
CA ASN A 87 -2.33 3.97 -11.02
C ASN A 87 -3.47 4.99 -10.89
N ASN A 88 -3.87 5.61 -12.00
CA ASN A 88 -4.99 6.56 -12.02
C ASN A 88 -6.32 5.87 -11.73
N ALA A 89 -6.57 4.70 -12.33
CA ALA A 89 -7.73 3.88 -12.03
C ALA A 89 -7.77 3.46 -10.55
N PHE A 90 -6.62 3.05 -9.98
CA PHE A 90 -6.50 2.73 -8.57
C PHE A 90 -6.85 3.92 -7.67
N TRP A 91 -6.36 5.12 -7.99
CA TRP A 91 -6.70 6.32 -7.23
C TRP A 91 -8.18 6.69 -7.32
N ALA A 92 -8.78 6.59 -8.51
CA ALA A 92 -10.21 6.79 -8.69
C ALA A 92 -11.02 5.84 -7.80
N ASP A 93 -10.71 4.55 -7.84
CA ASP A 93 -11.41 3.54 -7.06
C ASP A 93 -11.27 3.77 -5.54
N LYS A 94 -10.06 4.08 -5.06
CA LYS A 94 -9.82 4.32 -3.62
C LYS A 94 -10.53 5.56 -3.10
N LEU A 95 -10.66 6.57 -3.94
CA LEU A 95 -11.28 7.86 -3.61
C LEU A 95 -12.76 7.92 -3.96
N GLY A 96 -13.30 6.91 -4.64
CA GLY A 96 -14.71 6.85 -5.04
C GLY A 96 -15.04 7.83 -6.16
N LEU A 97 -14.09 8.10 -7.06
CA LEU A 97 -14.28 8.88 -8.28
C LEU A 97 -14.87 7.98 -9.37
N ASP A 98 -15.78 8.50 -10.18
CA ASP A 98 -16.31 7.75 -11.34
C ASP A 98 -15.26 7.55 -12.45
N ASP A 99 -14.40 8.55 -12.63
CA ASP A 99 -13.25 8.55 -13.53
C ASP A 99 -12.13 9.42 -12.94
N PHE A 100 -10.88 9.12 -13.31
CA PHE A 100 -9.72 9.94 -12.95
C PHE A 100 -9.47 10.98 -14.05
N GLN A 101 -9.37 12.25 -13.65
CA GLN A 101 -9.12 13.40 -14.54
C GLN A 101 -7.74 13.99 -14.26
N ASP A 102 -7.16 14.72 -15.21
CA ASP A 102 -5.83 15.32 -15.06
C ASP A 102 -5.76 16.24 -13.82
N GLU A 103 -6.85 16.94 -13.50
CA GLU A 103 -6.93 17.81 -12.31
C GLU A 103 -6.89 17.04 -10.98
N ASP A 104 -7.21 15.74 -11.00
CA ASP A 104 -7.17 14.88 -9.80
C ASP A 104 -5.74 14.55 -9.36
N GLU A 105 -4.73 14.76 -10.20
CA GLU A 105 -3.31 14.63 -9.82
C GLU A 105 -2.98 15.56 -8.65
N ALA A 106 -3.50 16.79 -8.65
CA ALA A 106 -3.31 17.73 -7.56
C ALA A 106 -3.99 17.26 -6.26
N LEU A 107 -5.17 16.63 -6.38
CA LEU A 107 -5.90 16.06 -5.25
C LEU A 107 -5.12 14.90 -4.60
N VAL A 108 -4.57 13.99 -5.41
CA VAL A 108 -3.74 12.86 -4.95
C VAL A 108 -2.42 13.35 -4.35
N THR A 109 -1.78 14.33 -4.98
CA THR A 109 -0.53 14.92 -4.47
C THR A 109 -0.73 15.57 -3.11
N GLN A 110 -1.81 16.34 -2.94
CA GLN A 110 -2.16 16.92 -1.65
C GLN A 110 -2.51 15.84 -0.61
N LEU A 111 -3.29 14.82 -0.98
CA LEU A 111 -3.60 13.68 -0.09
C LEU A 111 -2.34 13.04 0.45
N THR A 112 -1.45 12.63 -0.44
CA THR A 112 -0.22 11.90 -0.08
C THR A 112 0.77 12.79 0.68
N SER A 113 0.72 14.11 0.50
CA SER A 113 1.45 15.07 1.33
C SER A 113 0.85 15.15 2.73
N ASN A 114 -0.49 15.26 2.85
CA ASN A 114 -1.19 15.31 4.14
C ASN A 114 -0.96 14.04 4.98
N LEU A 115 -0.98 12.87 4.33
CA LEU A 115 -0.70 11.57 4.97
C LEU A 115 0.70 11.49 5.61
N GLN A 116 1.63 12.37 5.24
CA GLN A 116 2.98 12.45 5.81
C GLN A 116 3.14 13.54 6.88
N LEU A 117 2.17 14.44 7.06
CA LEU A 117 2.25 15.53 8.05
C LEU A 117 2.22 15.00 9.49
N VAL A 118 1.43 13.95 9.70
CA VAL A 118 1.37 13.17 10.93
C VAL A 118 1.41 11.70 10.54
N GLU A 119 2.03 10.87 11.38
CA GLU A 119 2.07 9.42 11.15
C GLU A 119 0.63 8.88 11.04
N THR A 120 0.25 8.46 9.83
CA THR A 120 -1.13 8.09 9.47
C THR A 120 -1.17 6.68 8.89
N ASP A 121 -1.97 5.81 9.51
CA ASP A 121 -2.17 4.44 9.02
C ASP A 121 -2.92 4.43 7.68
N MET A 122 -2.26 4.01 6.61
CA MET A 122 -2.78 4.05 5.25
C MET A 122 -4.05 3.20 5.09
N THR A 123 -4.04 1.97 5.61
CA THR A 123 -5.16 1.03 5.44
C THR A 123 -6.38 1.53 6.20
N ILE A 124 -6.21 1.92 7.45
CA ILE A 124 -7.30 2.45 8.28
C ILE A 124 -7.82 3.76 7.69
N PHE A 125 -6.95 4.68 7.26
CA PHE A 125 -7.35 5.94 6.64
C PHE A 125 -8.30 5.73 5.46
N PHE A 126 -7.89 4.91 4.48
CA PHE A 126 -8.73 4.68 3.29
C PHE A 126 -10.00 3.91 3.61
N ARG A 127 -9.97 3.01 4.61
CA ARG A 127 -11.17 2.32 5.06
C ARG A 127 -12.17 3.29 5.71
N LEU A 128 -11.72 4.18 6.58
CA LEU A 128 -12.56 5.20 7.20
C LEU A 128 -13.09 6.21 6.17
N LEU A 129 -12.26 6.64 5.22
CA LEU A 129 -12.70 7.50 4.11
C LEU A 129 -13.86 6.84 3.31
N SER A 130 -13.80 5.52 3.12
CA SER A 130 -14.85 4.75 2.41
C SER A 130 -16.20 4.68 3.12
N THR A 131 -16.30 5.15 4.36
CA THR A 131 -17.56 5.21 5.15
C THR A 131 -17.96 6.64 5.53
N MET A 132 -17.26 7.65 5.01
CA MET A 132 -17.47 9.05 5.36
C MET A 132 -18.74 9.63 4.72
N GLU A 133 -19.72 10.04 5.53
CA GLU A 133 -21.00 10.60 5.04
C GLU A 133 -20.99 12.13 4.88
N LYS A 134 -19.97 12.81 5.39
CA LYS A 134 -19.74 14.26 5.29
C LYS A 134 -18.25 14.55 5.50
N PRO A 135 -17.69 15.65 4.97
CA PRO A 135 -16.27 15.96 5.17
C PRO A 135 -16.03 16.30 6.65
N ASP A 136 -15.37 15.37 7.35
CA ASP A 136 -15.15 15.45 8.80
C ASP A 136 -13.83 14.75 9.16
N VAL A 137 -12.83 15.52 9.60
CA VAL A 137 -11.53 14.98 9.99
C VAL A 137 -11.63 14.08 11.23
N ASP A 138 -12.62 14.30 12.10
CA ASP A 138 -12.79 13.50 13.31
C ASP A 138 -13.14 12.05 12.97
N HIS A 139 -13.80 11.82 11.83
CA HIS A 139 -14.07 10.47 11.30
C HIS A 139 -12.79 9.70 10.95
N LEU A 140 -11.69 10.41 10.71
CA LEU A 140 -10.38 9.84 10.39
C LEU A 140 -9.48 9.67 11.62
N GLN A 141 -9.92 10.12 12.81
CA GLN A 141 -9.08 10.24 14.00
C GLN A 141 -8.36 8.94 14.36
N PHE A 142 -9.03 7.79 14.19
CA PHE A 142 -8.44 6.49 14.51
C PHE A 142 -7.23 6.14 13.64
N ALA A 143 -7.12 6.67 12.42
CA ALA A 143 -5.99 6.44 11.53
C ALA A 143 -4.71 7.16 11.98
N PHE A 144 -4.80 8.25 12.72
CA PHE A 144 -3.63 9.02 13.16
C PHE A 144 -2.97 8.37 14.38
N TYR A 145 -1.65 8.20 14.35
CA TYR A 145 -0.91 7.70 15.52
C TYR A 145 -0.77 8.77 16.61
N ASP A 146 -0.67 10.04 16.22
CA ASP A 146 -0.72 11.18 17.14
C ASP A 146 -2.10 11.84 17.05
N SER A 147 -2.97 11.51 18.00
CA SER A 147 -4.33 12.05 18.08
C SER A 147 -4.40 13.46 18.68
N GLU A 148 -3.28 13.96 19.23
CA GLU A 148 -3.23 15.29 19.86
C GLU A 148 -2.82 16.37 18.85
N ASN A 149 -2.00 16.02 17.85
CA ASN A 149 -1.44 16.96 16.87
C ASN A 149 -1.93 16.69 15.44
N ILE A 150 -3.25 16.56 15.26
CA ILE A 150 -3.85 16.35 13.93
C ILE A 150 -3.75 17.66 13.11
N PRO A 151 -3.26 17.63 11.86
CA PRO A 151 -3.21 18.79 10.97
C PRO A 151 -4.60 19.09 10.38
N THR A 152 -5.49 19.59 11.24
CA THR A 152 -6.92 19.75 10.98
C THR A 152 -7.20 20.70 9.82
N ASP A 153 -6.45 21.79 9.67
CA ASP A 153 -6.67 22.78 8.62
C ASP A 153 -6.33 22.20 7.23
N GLU A 154 -5.22 21.48 7.12
CA GLU A 154 -4.78 20.80 5.91
C GLU A 154 -5.76 19.68 5.51
N TRP A 155 -6.24 18.90 6.49
CA TRP A 155 -7.23 17.86 6.25
C TRP A 155 -8.59 18.41 5.86
N ASN A 156 -9.09 19.43 6.54
CA ASN A 156 -10.37 20.06 6.18
C ASN A 156 -10.33 20.68 4.78
N THR A 157 -9.18 21.26 4.39
CA THR A 157 -8.96 21.78 3.03
C THR A 157 -9.03 20.66 2.00
N TRP A 158 -8.33 19.56 2.23
CA TRP A 158 -8.32 18.42 1.32
C TRP A 158 -9.69 17.73 1.24
N LEU A 159 -10.31 17.44 2.39
CA LEU A 159 -11.63 16.82 2.48
C LEU A 159 -12.69 17.65 1.77
N SER A 160 -12.65 18.98 1.91
CA SER A 160 -13.57 19.87 1.18
C SER A 160 -13.40 19.76 -0.34
N SER A 161 -12.15 19.68 -0.80
CA SER A 161 -11.83 19.54 -2.23
C SER A 161 -12.26 18.18 -2.77
N TRP A 162 -11.94 17.09 -2.06
CA TRP A 162 -12.38 15.73 -2.39
C TRP A 162 -13.90 15.62 -2.39
N TRP A 163 -14.57 16.10 -1.34
CA TRP A 163 -16.03 16.06 -1.21
C TRP A 163 -16.73 16.76 -2.37
N LYS A 164 -16.21 17.93 -2.77
CA LYS A 164 -16.69 18.65 -3.95
C LYS A 164 -16.46 17.84 -5.24
N ARG A 165 -15.30 17.20 -5.38
CA ARG A 165 -14.93 16.41 -6.57
C ARG A 165 -15.82 15.18 -6.75
N VAL A 166 -16.28 14.56 -5.66
CA VAL A 166 -17.27 13.46 -5.69
C VAL A 166 -18.72 13.95 -5.69
N GLY A 167 -18.96 15.26 -5.82
CA GLY A 167 -20.32 15.83 -5.81
C GLY A 167 -21.07 15.67 -4.48
N GLY A 168 -20.36 15.35 -3.40
CA GLY A 168 -20.92 15.02 -2.09
C GLY A 168 -21.52 13.63 -1.97
N GLU A 169 -21.36 12.77 -2.98
CA GLU A 169 -21.86 11.40 -3.00
C GLU A 169 -20.76 10.44 -3.50
N PRO A 170 -19.70 10.20 -2.70
CA PRO A 170 -18.64 9.28 -3.10
C PRO A 170 -19.19 7.86 -3.32
N ASN A 171 -18.60 7.14 -4.28
CA ASN A 171 -19.00 5.77 -4.56
C ASN A 171 -18.47 4.79 -3.49
N HIS A 172 -19.14 4.76 -2.33
CA HIS A 172 -18.76 3.92 -1.18
C HIS A 172 -18.60 2.44 -1.53
N ALA A 173 -19.41 1.92 -2.45
CA ALA A 173 -19.35 0.51 -2.84
C ALA A 173 -18.05 0.18 -3.59
N VAL A 174 -17.59 1.07 -4.48
CA VAL A 174 -16.29 0.94 -5.17
C VAL A 174 -15.16 1.11 -4.17
N MET A 175 -15.22 2.15 -3.32
CA MET A 175 -14.19 2.40 -2.31
C MET A 175 -14.01 1.21 -1.37
N LYS A 176 -15.07 0.59 -0.87
CA LYS A 176 -14.96 -0.59 0.02
C LYS A 176 -14.34 -1.82 -0.66
N LYS A 177 -14.46 -1.94 -1.99
CA LYS A 177 -13.83 -3.01 -2.78
C LYS A 177 -12.37 -2.71 -3.12
N ALA A 178 -11.98 -1.43 -3.14
CA ALA A 178 -10.60 -0.99 -3.40
C ALA A 178 -9.78 -0.81 -2.12
N ASN A 179 -10.45 -0.55 -0.99
CA ASN A 179 -9.88 -0.27 0.31
C ASN A 179 -10.13 -1.45 1.26
N PRO A 180 -9.17 -2.38 1.39
CA PRO A 180 -9.33 -3.52 2.30
C PRO A 180 -9.51 -3.03 3.73
N LYS A 181 -10.32 -3.75 4.51
CA LYS A 181 -10.42 -3.51 5.95
C LYS A 181 -9.20 -4.08 6.67
N TYR A 182 -8.66 -5.20 6.18
CA TYR A 182 -7.52 -5.89 6.78
C TYR A 182 -6.40 -6.12 5.77
N VAL A 183 -5.17 -5.95 6.22
CA VAL A 183 -3.95 -6.37 5.52
C VAL A 183 -3.11 -7.21 6.47
N LEU A 184 -2.27 -8.11 5.95
CA LEU A 184 -1.41 -8.95 6.78
C LEU A 184 -0.23 -8.14 7.33
N ARG A 185 -0.49 -7.31 8.35
CA ARG A 185 0.54 -6.47 8.99
C ARG A 185 1.64 -7.36 9.58
N ASN A 186 2.87 -6.87 9.56
CA ASN A 186 4.00 -7.67 10.04
C ASN A 186 3.86 -8.06 11.52
N TRP A 187 3.25 -7.21 12.36
CA TRP A 187 2.99 -7.57 13.76
C TRP A 187 1.96 -8.70 13.91
N MET A 188 0.98 -8.79 13.00
CA MET A 188 0.01 -9.89 12.97
C MET A 188 0.72 -11.19 12.60
N ALA A 189 1.55 -11.15 11.56
CA ALA A 189 2.38 -12.29 11.17
C ALA A 189 3.33 -12.73 12.29
N GLN A 190 3.95 -11.79 13.00
CA GLN A 190 4.84 -12.09 14.12
C GLN A 190 4.09 -12.76 15.29
N LEU A 191 2.87 -12.33 15.62
CA LEU A 191 2.06 -13.01 16.63
C LEU A 191 1.75 -14.45 16.24
N ALA A 192 1.47 -14.70 14.96
CA ALA A 192 1.26 -16.06 14.45
C ALA A 192 2.54 -16.91 14.52
N ILE A 193 3.71 -16.34 14.20
CA ILE A 193 5.00 -17.01 14.32
C ILE A 193 5.30 -17.37 15.78
N ASP A 194 5.15 -16.41 16.70
CA ASP A 194 5.41 -16.61 18.14
C ASP A 194 4.52 -17.71 18.75
N ALA A 195 3.28 -17.81 18.29
CA ALA A 195 2.35 -18.87 18.69
C ALA A 195 2.77 -20.21 18.09
N ALA A 196 3.10 -20.24 16.80
CA ALA A 196 3.52 -21.45 16.09
C ALA A 196 4.82 -22.04 16.63
N GLU A 197 5.76 -21.22 17.12
CA GLU A 197 6.99 -21.68 17.82
C GLU A 197 6.67 -22.44 19.11
N LYS A 198 5.48 -22.25 19.68
CA LYS A 198 4.95 -22.98 20.84
C LYS A 198 3.96 -24.07 20.43
N GLU A 199 3.98 -24.47 19.15
CA GLU A 199 3.09 -25.46 18.54
C GLU A 199 1.60 -25.03 18.51
N ASP A 200 1.30 -23.75 18.70
CA ASP A 200 -0.05 -23.19 18.57
C ASP A 200 -0.24 -22.52 17.20
N TYR A 201 -0.92 -23.22 16.29
CA TYR A 201 -1.22 -22.72 14.95
C TYR A 201 -2.54 -21.95 14.85
N SER A 202 -3.28 -21.76 15.95
CA SER A 202 -4.61 -21.15 15.92
C SER A 202 -4.59 -19.72 15.37
N VAL A 203 -3.61 -18.91 15.75
CA VAL A 203 -3.46 -17.52 15.27
C VAL A 203 -3.18 -17.48 13.77
N ALA A 204 -2.33 -18.39 13.26
CA ALA A 204 -2.02 -18.46 11.83
C ALA A 204 -3.25 -18.87 11.01
N LEU A 205 -4.04 -19.83 11.50
CA LEU A 205 -5.28 -20.27 10.85
C LEU A 205 -6.35 -19.17 10.88
N GLU A 206 -6.49 -18.45 11.99
CA GLU A 206 -7.40 -17.31 12.11
C GLU A 206 -7.06 -16.21 11.09
N LEU A 207 -5.78 -15.82 11.00
CA LEU A 207 -5.32 -14.84 10.02
C LEU A 207 -5.51 -15.32 8.58
N LEU A 208 -5.29 -16.61 8.30
CA LEU A 208 -5.53 -17.17 6.98
C LEU A 208 -7.00 -17.04 6.57
N GLU A 209 -7.95 -17.35 7.46
CA GLU A 209 -9.38 -17.18 7.17
C GLU A 209 -9.73 -15.70 6.95
N LEU A 210 -9.20 -14.78 7.77
CA LEU A 210 -9.41 -13.34 7.60
C LEU A 210 -8.90 -12.83 6.25
N MET A 211 -7.73 -13.31 5.80
CA MET A 211 -7.12 -12.89 4.53
C MET A 211 -7.79 -13.47 3.27
N LYS A 212 -8.76 -14.37 3.40
CA LYS A 212 -9.56 -14.83 2.24
C LYS A 212 -10.56 -13.78 1.77
N THR A 213 -11.09 -12.95 2.69
CA THR A 213 -12.01 -11.86 2.35
C THR A 213 -11.63 -10.55 3.07
N PRO A 214 -10.45 -9.97 2.78
CA PRO A 214 -9.88 -8.85 3.53
C PRO A 214 -10.65 -7.51 3.38
N TYR A 215 -11.62 -7.46 2.47
CA TYR A 215 -12.48 -6.29 2.21
C TYR A 215 -13.80 -6.31 3.00
N ASP A 216 -14.18 -7.48 3.53
CA ASP A 216 -15.39 -7.67 4.32
C ASP A 216 -15.23 -7.08 5.73
N GLU A 217 -16.36 -6.85 6.42
CA GLU A 217 -16.35 -6.16 7.71
C GLU A 217 -15.81 -7.01 8.87
N HIS A 218 -16.01 -8.34 8.87
CA HIS A 218 -15.54 -9.26 9.92
C HIS A 218 -15.71 -8.72 11.35
N GLU A 219 -16.94 -8.40 11.76
CA GLU A 219 -17.24 -7.74 13.06
C GLU A 219 -16.60 -8.45 14.25
N ASP A 220 -16.62 -9.79 14.29
CA ASP A 220 -16.02 -10.61 15.35
C ASP A 220 -14.47 -10.49 15.44
N HIS A 221 -13.83 -9.99 14.39
CA HIS A 221 -12.38 -9.81 14.30
C HIS A 221 -11.94 -8.35 14.42
N GLU A 222 -12.87 -7.39 14.40
CA GLU A 222 -12.56 -5.95 14.35
C GLU A 222 -11.76 -5.50 15.57
N GLU A 223 -12.20 -5.83 16.78
CA GLU A 223 -11.52 -5.44 18.02
C GLU A 223 -10.06 -5.89 18.04
N LYS A 224 -9.78 -7.07 17.48
CA LYS A 224 -8.46 -7.69 17.51
C LYS A 224 -7.57 -7.26 16.36
N TRP A 225 -8.10 -7.19 15.13
CA TRP A 225 -7.30 -7.10 13.91
C TRP A 225 -7.48 -5.81 13.12
N PHE A 226 -8.54 -5.04 13.35
CA PHE A 226 -8.68 -3.68 12.78
C PHE A 226 -7.99 -2.67 13.71
N GLN A 227 -6.70 -2.89 13.93
CA GLN A 227 -5.89 -2.12 14.87
C GLN A 227 -4.68 -1.51 14.16
N LYS A 228 -4.29 -0.32 14.64
CA LYS A 228 -2.98 0.27 14.31
C LYS A 228 -1.86 -0.64 14.77
N ARG A 229 -0.65 -0.43 14.26
CA ARG A 229 0.56 -1.06 14.79
C ARG A 229 0.66 -0.77 16.29
N PRO A 230 0.78 -1.80 17.15
CA PRO A 230 1.01 -1.57 18.57
C PRO A 230 2.46 -1.10 18.81
N GLU A 231 2.69 -0.26 19.83
CA GLU A 231 4.01 0.35 20.09
C GLU A 231 5.14 -0.67 20.24
N TRP A 232 4.88 -1.83 20.85
CA TRP A 232 5.90 -2.89 20.98
C TRP A 232 6.42 -3.39 19.62
N ALA A 233 5.61 -3.32 18.56
CA ALA A 233 5.97 -3.79 17.24
C ALA A 233 6.86 -2.80 16.47
N ARG A 234 6.91 -1.52 16.89
CA ARG A 234 7.65 -0.46 16.20
C ARG A 234 9.15 -0.75 16.07
N HIS A 235 9.72 -1.42 17.06
CA HIS A 235 11.16 -1.71 17.11
C HIS A 235 11.48 -3.20 17.15
N ARG A 236 10.46 -4.05 16.97
CA ARG A 236 10.63 -5.50 17.04
C ARG A 236 11.15 -6.04 15.71
N VAL A 237 12.23 -6.81 15.76
CA VAL A 237 12.71 -7.61 14.63
C VAL A 237 11.61 -8.60 14.23
N GLY A 238 11.35 -8.73 12.93
CA GLY A 238 10.20 -9.48 12.43
C GLY A 238 8.95 -8.61 12.19
N CYS A 239 8.86 -7.45 12.85
CA CYS A 239 7.77 -6.48 12.63
C CYS A 239 8.24 -5.31 11.76
N SER A 240 9.18 -4.50 12.27
CA SER A 240 9.65 -3.29 11.60
C SER A 240 10.88 -3.50 10.72
N MET A 241 11.52 -4.64 10.85
CA MET A 241 12.77 -4.99 10.19
C MET A 241 12.78 -6.48 9.87
N LEU A 242 12.87 -6.81 8.58
CA LEU A 242 12.99 -8.17 8.09
C LEU A 242 14.32 -8.35 7.35
N SER A 243 14.88 -9.54 7.46
CA SER A 243 16.11 -9.93 6.77
C SER A 243 15.87 -11.17 5.92
N CYS A 244 16.51 -11.26 4.75
CA CYS A 244 16.55 -12.50 3.97
C CYS A 244 17.49 -13.55 4.57
N SER A 245 18.36 -13.17 5.52
CA SER A 245 19.35 -14.07 6.12
C SER A 245 18.82 -14.70 7.40
N SER A 246 18.57 -16.01 7.33
CA SER A 246 18.73 -16.94 8.46
C SER A 246 20.14 -17.52 8.42
#